data_AF-A0A3D4UM66-F1
#
_entry.id   AF-A0A3D4UM66-F1
#
_cell.length_a   1.000
_cell.length_b   1.000
_cell.length_c   1.000
_cell.angle_alpha   90.00
_cell.angle_beta   90.00
_cell.angle_gamma   90.00
#
_symmetry.space_group_name_H-M   'P 1'
#
loop_
_entity.id
_entity.type
_entity.pdbx_description
1 polymer ?
#
loop_
_entity_poly.entity_id
_entity_poly.type
_entity_poly.pdbx_seq_one_letter_code
_entity_poly.pdbx_strand_id
1 'polypeptide(L)'
;GGDMFPWLFKHHELGKLIGTRTWGGLVGISGVPQLIDGGNVSVPNFGFYELDGTWGIEGHGVDPDIEVDIDPTASLEGRDPQLDAAIEHLLEEIKTSGYQAPKRPEPPVRTGIGITDEDK
;
A
#
# COMPACT_ATOMS: atom_id res chain seq x y z
N GLY A 1 5.27 3.22 -6.05
CA GLY A 1 6.27 2.13 -6.19
C GLY A 1 5.95 1.02 -5.19
N GLY A 2 6.70 -0.07 -5.23
CA GLY A 2 6.48 -1.25 -4.38
C GLY A 2 6.60 -0.97 -2.88
N ASP A 3 7.47 -0.05 -2.47
CA ASP A 3 7.65 0.35 -1.06
C ASP A 3 6.68 1.46 -0.60
N MET A 4 6.31 2.38 -1.49
CA MET A 4 5.45 3.53 -1.15
C MET A 4 4.03 3.11 -0.79
N PHE A 5 3.48 2.13 -1.52
CA PHE A 5 2.13 1.64 -1.25
C PHE A 5 1.97 1.05 0.16
N PRO A 6 2.78 0.05 0.59
CA PRO A 6 2.67 -0.51 1.94
C PRO A 6 2.99 0.54 3.02
N TRP A 7 3.92 1.48 2.77
CA TRP A 7 4.17 2.57 3.72
C TRP A 7 2.93 3.43 3.94
N LEU A 8 2.30 3.91 2.85
CA LEU A 8 1.07 4.70 2.93
C LEU A 8 -0.09 3.92 3.56
N PHE A 9 -0.22 2.63 3.22
CA PHE A 9 -1.25 1.76 3.78
C PHE A 9 -1.13 1.66 5.31
N LYS A 10 0.09 1.50 5.82
CA LYS A 10 0.39 1.48 7.25
C LYS A 10 0.23 2.85 7.90
N HIS A 11 0.76 3.90 7.27
CA HIS A 11 0.68 5.28 7.74
C HIS A 11 -0.76 5.77 7.90
N HIS A 12 -1.66 5.35 7.00
CA HIS A 12 -3.08 5.68 7.05
C HIS A 12 -3.93 4.66 7.83
N GLU A 13 -3.30 3.70 8.53
CA GLU A 13 -3.97 2.72 9.38
C GLU A 13 -5.07 1.93 8.65
N LEU A 14 -4.87 1.62 7.35
CA LEU A 14 -5.90 1.00 6.51
C LEU A 14 -6.06 -0.50 6.75
N GLY A 15 -5.14 -1.12 7.49
CA GLY A 15 -5.16 -2.54 7.84
C GLY A 15 -3.77 -3.03 8.23
N LYS A 16 -3.62 -4.36 8.29
CA LYS A 16 -2.34 -5.03 8.55
C LYS A 16 -1.61 -5.39 7.27
N LEU A 17 -0.29 -5.20 7.27
CA LEU A 17 0.60 -5.74 6.25
C LEU A 17 1.00 -7.17 6.61
N ILE A 18 0.89 -8.09 5.66
CA ILE A 18 1.18 -9.51 5.84
C ILE A 18 2.18 -9.94 4.76
N GLY A 19 3.28 -10.56 5.17
CA GLY A 19 4.31 -11.04 4.26
C GLY A 19 5.72 -10.83 4.77
N THR A 20 6.64 -10.38 3.92
CA THR A 20 8.04 -10.08 4.28
C THR A 20 8.39 -8.61 4.03
N ARG A 21 9.50 -8.15 4.61
CA ARG A 21 9.98 -6.78 4.41
C ARG A 21 10.17 -6.47 2.93
N THR A 22 9.73 -5.29 2.51
CA THR A 22 9.94 -4.81 1.13
C THR A 22 11.39 -4.41 0.86
N TRP A 23 11.72 -4.04 -0.38
CA TRP A 23 13.12 -3.83 -0.80
C TRP A 23 13.77 -2.57 -0.21
N GLY A 24 13.02 -1.49 -0.02
CA GLY A 24 13.53 -0.22 0.47
C GLY A 24 14.11 0.70 -0.60
N GLY A 25 13.54 0.72 -1.81
CA GLY A 25 14.01 1.59 -2.90
C GLY A 25 12.99 2.65 -3.31
N LEU A 26 13.01 3.79 -2.61
CA LEU A 26 12.19 4.97 -2.81
C LEU A 26 12.92 6.21 -3.31
N VAL A 27 14.18 6.09 -3.74
CA VAL A 27 14.76 7.09 -4.65
C VAL A 27 14.47 6.72 -6.10
N GLY A 28 13.54 7.47 -6.70
CA GLY A 28 13.14 7.28 -8.09
C GLY A 28 14.13 7.89 -9.09
N ILE A 29 13.96 7.50 -10.35
CA ILE A 29 14.82 7.90 -11.48
C ILE A 29 13.99 8.69 -12.49
N SER A 30 14.37 9.93 -12.79
CA SER A 30 13.71 10.76 -13.80
C SER A 30 14.71 11.61 -14.58
N GLY A 31 14.43 11.87 -15.85
CA GLY A 31 15.19 12.88 -16.62
C GLY A 31 16.66 12.55 -16.89
N VAL A 32 17.07 11.27 -16.84
CA VAL A 32 18.43 10.88 -17.22
C VAL A 32 18.54 10.86 -18.76
N PRO A 33 19.41 11.68 -19.38
CA PRO A 33 19.56 11.72 -20.82
C PRO A 33 20.26 10.45 -21.35
N GLN A 34 20.00 10.12 -22.61
CA GLN A 34 20.70 9.03 -23.29
C GLN A 34 22.15 9.40 -23.63
N LEU A 35 23.02 8.41 -23.68
CA LEU A 35 24.41 8.57 -24.10
C LEU A 35 24.51 8.69 -25.62
N ILE A 36 25.62 9.27 -26.12
CA ILE A 36 25.85 9.52 -27.55
C ILE A 36 25.89 8.24 -28.41
N ASP A 37 26.19 7.09 -27.79
CA ASP A 37 26.21 5.77 -28.41
C ASP A 37 24.86 5.03 -28.31
N GLY A 38 23.82 5.68 -27.76
CA GLY A 38 22.50 5.08 -27.53
C GLY A 38 22.38 4.29 -26.23
N GLY A 39 23.43 4.26 -25.40
CA GLY A 39 23.39 3.70 -24.05
C GLY A 39 22.47 4.50 -23.11
N ASN A 40 22.07 3.86 -22.01
CA ASN A 40 21.28 4.50 -20.95
C ASN A 40 21.98 4.30 -19.61
N VAL A 41 21.89 5.30 -18.74
CA VAL A 41 22.30 5.20 -17.33
C VAL A 41 21.06 5.38 -16.48
N SER A 42 20.99 4.65 -15.36
CA SER A 42 19.96 4.84 -14.35
C SER A 42 20.58 5.58 -13.17
N VAL A 43 20.10 6.79 -12.88
CA VAL A 43 20.59 7.61 -11.77
C VAL A 43 19.40 7.97 -10.88
N PRO A 44 19.37 7.49 -9.62
CA PRO A 44 18.33 7.87 -8.67
C PRO A 44 18.48 9.35 -8.31
N ASN A 45 17.42 10.15 -8.48
CA ASN A 45 17.49 11.61 -8.36
C ASN A 45 16.25 12.33 -7.78
N PHE A 46 15.18 11.61 -7.41
CA PHE A 46 14.10 12.19 -6.63
C PHE A 46 13.72 11.25 -5.48
N GLY A 47 14.00 11.68 -4.25
CA GLY A 47 13.84 10.87 -3.05
C GLY A 47 12.56 11.15 -2.29
N PHE A 48 12.01 10.10 -1.68
CA PHE A 48 11.04 10.19 -0.59
C PHE A 48 11.74 10.64 0.70
N TYR A 49 11.05 11.43 1.52
CA TYR A 49 11.43 11.76 2.89
C TYR A 49 10.18 12.08 3.70
N GLU A 50 10.27 11.93 5.01
CA GLU A 50 9.18 12.20 5.95
C GLU A 50 9.12 13.68 6.35
N LEU A 51 8.02 14.09 6.98
CA LEU A 51 7.79 15.48 7.39
C LEU A 51 8.79 15.97 8.45
N ASP A 52 9.42 15.04 9.17
CA ASP A 52 10.49 15.32 10.14
C ASP A 52 11.89 15.46 9.49
N GLY A 53 11.98 15.30 8.17
CA GLY A 53 13.22 15.39 7.40
C GLY A 53 14.05 14.11 7.39
N THR A 54 13.53 13.00 7.92
CA THR A 54 14.20 11.69 7.81
C THR A 54 13.93 11.03 6.45
N TRP A 55 14.81 10.12 6.03
CA TRP A 55 14.63 9.34 4.80
C TRP A 55 13.57 8.23 4.93
N GLY A 56 12.93 8.12 6.09
CA GLY A 56 11.93 7.10 6.40
C GLY A 56 12.45 5.68 6.12
N ILE A 57 11.84 5.03 5.14
CA ILE A 57 12.09 3.63 4.77
C ILE A 57 13.12 3.41 3.65
N GLU A 58 13.73 4.47 3.11
CA GLU A 58 14.78 4.34 2.10
C GLU A 58 15.96 3.52 2.64
N GLY A 59 16.40 2.51 1.88
CA GLY A 59 17.47 1.60 2.24
C GLY A 59 17.09 0.51 3.26
N HIS A 60 15.86 0.51 3.77
CA HIS A 60 15.34 -0.53 4.68
C HIS A 60 14.14 -1.26 4.10
N GLY A 61 13.09 -0.53 3.69
CA GLY A 61 11.79 -1.09 3.29
C GLY A 61 10.73 -0.95 4.37
N VAL A 62 9.57 -1.56 4.14
CA VAL A 62 8.43 -1.57 5.06
C VAL A 62 8.35 -2.93 5.74
N ASP A 63 8.42 -2.93 7.06
CA ASP A 63 8.20 -4.14 7.85
C ASP A 63 6.71 -4.54 7.86
N PRO A 64 6.41 -5.84 7.65
CA PRO A 64 5.05 -6.34 7.80
C PRO A 64 4.59 -6.24 9.26
N ASP A 65 3.28 -6.23 9.49
CA ASP A 65 2.72 -6.40 10.82
C ASP A 65 2.63 -7.88 11.22
N ILE A 66 2.48 -8.75 10.22
CA ILE A 66 2.49 -10.21 10.36
C ILE A 66 3.53 -10.76 9.39
N GLU A 67 4.67 -11.21 9.93
CA GLU A 67 5.75 -11.78 9.13
C GLU A 67 5.41 -13.21 8.71
N VAL A 68 5.44 -13.47 7.40
CA VAL A 68 5.16 -14.77 6.81
C VAL A 68 6.11 -14.99 5.64
N ASP A 69 7.07 -15.90 5.82
CA ASP A 69 7.99 -16.30 4.77
C ASP A 69 7.29 -17.13 3.69
N ILE A 70 7.80 -17.04 2.46
CA ILE A 70 7.42 -17.95 1.39
C ILE A 70 8.14 -19.28 1.61
N ASP A 71 7.39 -20.32 2.00
CA ASP A 71 7.87 -21.70 1.99
C ASP A 71 8.00 -22.18 0.54
N PRO A 72 9.23 -22.49 0.06
CA PRO A 72 9.45 -22.96 -1.30
C PRO A 72 8.81 -24.31 -1.58
N THR A 73 8.74 -25.20 -0.58
CA THR A 73 8.10 -26.52 -0.72
C THR A 73 6.59 -26.35 -0.87
N ALA A 74 5.96 -25.55 -0.01
CA ALA A 74 4.54 -25.24 -0.13
C ALA A 74 4.21 -24.55 -1.47
N SER A 75 5.08 -23.63 -1.93
CA SER A 75 4.92 -22.93 -3.21
C SER A 75 4.99 -23.88 -4.40
N LEU A 76 5.88 -24.88 -4.37
CA LEU A 76 5.96 -25.93 -5.40
C LEU A 76 4.71 -26.82 -5.45
N GLU A 77 4.04 -26.97 -4.31
CA GLU A 77 2.76 -27.68 -4.19
C GLU A 77 1.55 -26.80 -4.54
N GLY A 78 1.77 -25.56 -4.98
CA GLY A 78 0.72 -24.62 -5.38
C GLY A 78 0.02 -23.91 -4.21
N ARG A 79 0.60 -23.95 -3.01
CA ARG A 79 0.12 -23.23 -1.84
C ARG A 79 0.83 -21.88 -1.70
N ASP A 80 0.13 -20.89 -1.18
CA ASP A 80 0.69 -19.57 -0.86
C ASP A 80 0.49 -19.29 0.65
N PRO A 81 1.54 -19.47 1.48
CA PRO A 81 1.45 -19.25 2.92
C PRO A 81 1.04 -17.82 3.31
N GLN A 82 1.45 -16.81 2.54
CA GLN A 82 1.12 -15.41 2.83
C GLN A 82 -0.37 -15.15 2.57
N LEU A 83 -0.90 -15.69 1.47
CA LEU A 83 -2.33 -15.60 1.16
C LEU A 83 -3.19 -16.38 2.17
N ASP A 84 -2.78 -17.61 2.53
CA ASP A 84 -3.44 -18.43 3.54
C ASP A 84 -3.54 -17.66 4.88
N ALA A 85 -2.42 -17.09 5.34
CA ALA A 85 -2.37 -16.29 6.56
C ALA A 85 -3.25 -15.03 6.49
N ALA A 86 -3.28 -14.34 5.33
CA ALA A 86 -4.12 -13.17 5.14
C ALA A 86 -5.62 -13.51 5.20
N ILE A 87 -6.03 -14.63 4.58
CA ILE A 87 -7.41 -15.11 4.64
C ILE A 87 -7.79 -15.46 6.08
N GLU A 88 -6.94 -16.21 6.80
CA GLU A 88 -7.17 -16.58 8.19
C GLU A 88 -7.34 -15.34 9.08
N HIS A 89 -6.42 -14.36 8.94
CA HIS A 89 -6.46 -13.11 9.69
C HIS A 89 -7.75 -12.33 9.44
N LEU A 90 -8.13 -12.12 8.17
CA LEU A 90 -9.34 -11.38 7.82
C LEU A 90 -10.63 -12.09 8.27
N LEU A 91 -10.67 -13.42 8.19
CA LEU A 91 -11.81 -14.20 8.68
C LEU A 91 -11.99 -14.08 10.20
N GLU A 92 -10.90 -13.93 10.95
CA GLU A 92 -10.97 -13.66 12.40
C GLU A 92 -11.40 -12.22 12.69
N GLU A 93 -10.82 -11.23 11.99
CA GLU A 93 -11.18 -9.83 12.17
C GLU A 93 -12.66 -9.56 11.89
N ILE A 94 -13.23 -10.16 10.83
CA ILE A 94 -14.65 -9.97 10.47
C ILE A 94 -15.60 -10.41 11.60
N LYS A 95 -15.22 -11.36 12.45
CA LYS A 95 -16.06 -11.80 13.58
C LYS A 95 -16.23 -10.72 14.64
N THR A 96 -15.26 -9.80 14.78
CA THR A 96 -15.24 -8.78 15.84
C THR A 96 -15.37 -7.35 15.29
N SER A 97 -14.91 -7.11 14.08
CA SER A 97 -14.76 -5.79 13.44
C SER A 97 -15.31 -5.81 12.00
N GLY A 98 -16.52 -6.35 11.84
CA GLY A 98 -17.18 -6.45 10.53
C GLY A 98 -17.48 -5.08 9.92
N TYR A 99 -17.31 -4.97 8.60
CA TYR A 99 -17.69 -3.77 7.82
C TYR A 99 -19.18 -3.45 8.02
N GLN A 100 -19.46 -2.23 8.46
CA GLN A 100 -20.81 -1.69 8.49
C GLN A 100 -21.01 -0.82 7.25
N ALA A 101 -21.86 -1.29 6.33
CA ALA A 101 -22.20 -0.50 5.16
C ALA A 101 -22.84 0.83 5.60
N PRO A 102 -22.36 1.97 5.07
CA PRO A 102 -22.99 3.25 5.37
C PRO A 102 -24.44 3.19 4.88
N LYS A 103 -25.36 3.76 5.67
CA LYS A 103 -26.75 3.85 5.25
C LYS A 103 -26.81 4.70 3.97
N ARG A 104 -27.42 4.15 2.93
CA ARG A 104 -27.68 4.91 1.71
C ARG A 104 -28.54 6.14 2.07
N PRO A 105 -28.13 7.37 1.68
CA PRO A 105 -28.95 8.55 1.93
C PRO A 105 -30.26 8.45 1.13
N GLU A 106 -31.30 9.12 1.62
CA GLU A 106 -32.54 9.28 0.86
C GLU A 106 -32.24 9.99 -0.47
N PRO A 107 -33.04 9.75 -1.53
CA PRO A 107 -32.87 10.46 -2.79
C PRO A 107 -32.88 11.99 -2.57
N PRO A 108 -31.99 12.75 -3.24
CA PRO A 108 -31.93 14.19 -3.06
C PRO A 108 -33.23 14.84 -3.50
N VAL A 109 -33.69 15.83 -2.73
CA VAL A 109 -34.89 16.62 -3.07
C VAL A 109 -34.56 17.53 -4.25
N ARG A 110 -35.14 17.25 -5.42
CA ARG A 110 -34.84 17.96 -6.69
C ARG A 110 -35.73 19.17 -6.98
N THR A 111 -36.39 19.73 -5.96
CA THR A 111 -37.35 20.83 -6.15
C THR A 111 -36.69 22.21 -6.22
N GLY A 112 -35.36 22.30 -6.31
CA GLY A 112 -34.58 23.55 -6.43
C GLY A 112 -33.25 23.37 -7.19
N ILE A 113 -32.41 24.41 -7.19
CA ILE A 113 -31.06 24.36 -7.78
C ILE A 113 -30.06 23.92 -6.70
N GLY A 114 -29.39 22.77 -6.91
CA GLY A 114 -28.30 22.30 -6.05
C GLY A 114 -28.72 21.31 -4.95
N ILE A 115 -27.74 20.88 -4.15
CA ILE A 115 -27.93 20.06 -2.95
C ILE A 115 -28.22 20.95 -1.73
N THR A 116 -28.83 20.40 -0.69
CA THR A 116 -29.09 21.13 0.57
C THR A 116 -27.79 21.50 1.27
N ASP A 117 -27.80 22.52 2.14
CA ASP A 117 -26.61 22.86 2.95
C ASP A 117 -26.28 21.74 3.95
N GLU A 118 -27.27 20.94 4.39
CA GLU A 118 -27.02 19.74 5.19
C GLU A 118 -26.30 18.62 4.41
N ASP A 119 -26.42 18.60 3.08
CA ASP A 119 -25.78 17.60 2.20
C ASP A 119 -24.39 18.05 1.66
N LYS A 120 -23.92 19.27 1.98
CA LYS A 120 -22.61 19.79 1.56
C LYS A 120 -21.48 19.36 2.51
#